data_AF-A0A7C2LVF3-F1
#
_entry.id   AF-A0A7C2LVF3-F1
#
_cell.length_a   1.000
_cell.length_b   1.000
_cell.length_c   1.000
_cell.angle_alpha   90.00
_cell.angle_beta   90.00
_cell.angle_gamma   90.00
#
_symmetry.space_group_name_H-M   'P 1'
#
loop_
_entity.id
_entity.type
_entity.pdbx_description
1 polymer ?
#
loop_
_entity_poly.entity_id
_entity_poly.type
_entity_poly.pdbx_seq_one_letter_code
_entity_poly.pdbx_strand_id
1 'polypeptide(L)'
;MSAQEPSLPLERELGRLARRVRQDGLPHPHRPEATMALALAVRDVLRDTALPDRAARAGALVCRVLERTVDNLPRPAAGQAIACRPGCAYCCHKTVMATAPEVFFAAAELRARRGPAFRAEVEARCAAAVAPAGAPAGRVRPRPCPLLEDDRCSVYAARPTVCRKHTSFAVAACLADYQGTGTAIPIRRHDQEAFECCAAALMVGMRLWAGGPHRGRVLELRGALAVALREPQAEARWLAGEDVFAAVAGQRELPGIDGHAAFLWTRFVEPAAGP
;
A
#
# COMPACT_ATOMS: atom_id res chain seq x y z
N MET A 1 -11.94 22.09 -11.16
CA MET A 1 -10.92 22.09 -12.22
C MET A 1 -10.70 20.64 -12.60
N SER A 2 -11.05 20.25 -13.83
CA SER A 2 -10.86 18.86 -14.29
C SER A 2 -9.37 18.59 -14.35
N ALA A 3 -8.89 17.49 -13.75
CA ALA A 3 -7.50 17.07 -13.89
C ALA A 3 -7.17 16.93 -15.39
N GLN A 4 -6.11 17.59 -15.87
CA GLN A 4 -5.60 17.40 -17.23
C GLN A 4 -4.98 16.01 -17.34
N GLU A 5 -5.15 15.31 -18.46
CA GLU A 5 -4.45 14.04 -18.71
C GLU A 5 -3.10 14.30 -19.38
N PRO A 6 -2.11 13.38 -19.26
CA PRO A 6 -0.87 13.46 -20.02
C PRO A 6 -1.13 13.60 -21.52
N SER A 7 -0.20 14.22 -22.25
CA SER A 7 -0.32 14.33 -23.71
C SER A 7 -0.36 12.95 -24.39
N LEU A 8 -1.11 12.81 -25.49
CA LEU A 8 -1.28 11.53 -26.21
C LEU A 8 0.04 10.82 -26.59
N PRO A 9 1.09 11.52 -27.08
CA PRO A 9 2.37 10.87 -27.36
C PRO A 9 3.04 10.30 -26.10
N LEU A 10 3.02 11.05 -25.01
CA LEU A 10 3.57 10.65 -23.71
C LEU A 10 2.80 9.48 -23.11
N GLU A 11 1.47 9.49 -23.22
CA GLU A 11 0.61 8.40 -22.76
C GLU A 11 0.90 7.09 -23.53
N ARG A 12 1.15 7.15 -24.84
CA ARG A 12 1.54 5.97 -25.63
C ARG A 12 2.89 5.41 -25.19
N GLU A 13 3.86 6.26 -24.91
CA GLU A 13 5.19 5.84 -24.42
C GLU A 13 5.07 5.19 -23.04
N LEU A 14 4.40 5.86 -22.11
CA LEU A 14 4.13 5.36 -20.77
C LEU A 14 3.31 4.07 -20.80
N GLY A 15 2.40 3.89 -21.75
CA GLY A 15 1.65 2.65 -21.95
C GLY A 15 2.54 1.46 -22.36
N ARG A 16 3.59 1.68 -23.16
CA ARG A 16 4.60 0.62 -23.44
C ARG A 16 5.41 0.31 -22.20
N LEU A 17 5.81 1.35 -21.46
CA LEU A 17 6.56 1.19 -20.22
C LEU A 17 5.73 0.47 -19.15
N ALA A 18 4.43 0.74 -19.06
CA ALA A 18 3.51 0.11 -18.12
C ALA A 18 3.46 -1.41 -18.31
N ARG A 19 3.53 -1.91 -19.55
CA ARG A 19 3.63 -3.36 -19.83
C ARG A 19 4.91 -3.97 -19.26
N ARG A 20 6.05 -3.31 -19.47
CA ARG A 20 7.34 -3.75 -18.90
C ARG A 20 7.32 -3.70 -17.38
N VAL A 21 6.86 -2.60 -16.78
CA VAL A 21 6.74 -2.46 -15.32
C VAL A 21 5.85 -3.54 -14.72
N ARG A 22 4.73 -3.87 -15.38
CA ARG A 22 3.88 -4.98 -14.99
C ARG A 22 4.62 -6.31 -15.03
N GLN A 23 5.44 -6.56 -16.04
CA GLN A 23 6.16 -7.83 -16.26
C GLN A 23 7.38 -8.00 -15.36
N ASP A 24 8.20 -6.96 -15.23
CA ASP A 24 9.56 -7.05 -14.69
C ASP A 24 9.71 -6.32 -13.34
N GLY A 25 8.70 -5.55 -12.92
CA GLY A 25 8.83 -4.63 -11.79
C GLY A 25 9.35 -3.25 -12.23
N LEU A 26 9.56 -2.36 -11.26
CA LEU A 26 10.17 -1.06 -11.50
C LEU A 26 11.66 -1.24 -11.82
N PRO A 27 12.20 -0.48 -12.80
CA PRO A 27 13.62 -0.56 -13.14
C PRO A 27 14.48 -0.07 -11.97
N HIS A 28 15.70 -0.59 -11.86
CA HIS A 28 16.75 -0.09 -10.98
C HIS A 28 17.93 0.42 -11.82
N PRO A 29 18.41 1.68 -11.64
CA PRO A 29 17.86 2.69 -10.73
C PRO A 29 16.46 3.16 -11.14
N HIS A 30 15.64 3.53 -10.15
CA HIS A 30 14.26 3.95 -10.37
C HIS A 30 14.17 5.21 -11.22
N ARG A 31 13.13 5.29 -12.06
CA ARG A 31 12.85 6.42 -12.94
C ARG A 31 11.41 6.90 -12.74
N PRO A 32 11.16 8.22 -12.67
CA PRO A 32 9.81 8.77 -12.51
C PRO A 32 8.80 8.29 -13.56
N GLU A 33 9.27 8.09 -14.80
CA GLU A 33 8.46 7.59 -15.92
C GLU A 33 7.90 6.19 -15.62
N ALA A 34 8.66 5.33 -14.95
CA ALA A 34 8.20 3.99 -14.58
C ALA A 34 7.15 4.04 -13.47
N THR A 35 7.32 4.93 -12.49
CA THR A 35 6.33 5.18 -11.44
C THR A 35 5.03 5.74 -12.04
N MET A 36 5.13 6.70 -12.96
CA MET A 36 3.96 7.24 -13.67
C MET A 36 3.29 6.18 -14.56
N ALA A 37 4.06 5.34 -15.25
CA ALA A 37 3.52 4.24 -16.03
C ALA A 37 2.74 3.24 -15.16
N LEU A 38 3.22 2.95 -13.94
CA LEU A 38 2.46 2.17 -12.96
C LEU A 38 1.20 2.92 -12.49
N ALA A 39 1.26 4.23 -12.28
CA ALA A 39 0.11 5.03 -11.89
C ALA A 39 -1.00 5.01 -12.96
N LEU A 40 -0.65 5.15 -14.24
CA LEU A 40 -1.58 5.00 -15.36
C LEU A 40 -2.15 3.58 -15.41
N ALA A 41 -1.32 2.56 -15.18
CA ALA A 41 -1.80 1.20 -15.09
C ALA A 41 -2.82 0.98 -13.96
N VAL A 42 -2.61 1.61 -12.79
CA VAL A 42 -3.58 1.61 -11.67
C VAL A 42 -4.88 2.32 -12.08
N ARG A 43 -4.77 3.52 -12.67
CA ARG A 43 -5.93 4.28 -13.19
C ARG A 43 -6.75 3.43 -14.15
N ASP A 44 -6.10 2.79 -15.12
CA ASP A 44 -6.76 2.00 -16.15
C ASP A 44 -7.50 0.80 -15.56
N VAL A 45 -6.91 0.11 -14.58
CA VAL A 45 -7.62 -0.95 -13.84
C VAL A 45 -8.84 -0.39 -13.12
N LEU A 46 -8.73 0.73 -12.42
CA LEU A 46 -9.84 1.34 -11.70
C LEU A 46 -10.96 1.86 -12.63
N ARG A 47 -10.64 2.20 -13.89
CA ARG A 47 -11.60 2.62 -14.93
C ARG A 47 -12.30 1.44 -15.62
N ASP A 48 -11.73 0.23 -15.56
CA ASP A 48 -12.28 -0.94 -16.24
C ASP A 48 -13.57 -1.44 -15.56
N THR A 49 -14.72 -0.97 -16.04
CA THR A 49 -16.02 -1.29 -15.46
C THR A 49 -16.46 -2.75 -15.67
N ALA A 50 -15.79 -3.50 -16.55
CA ALA A 50 -16.03 -4.92 -16.70
C ALA A 50 -15.49 -5.75 -15.51
N LEU A 51 -14.62 -5.15 -14.69
CA LEU A 51 -14.04 -5.75 -13.50
C LEU A 51 -14.79 -5.25 -12.24
N PRO A 52 -15.62 -6.08 -11.58
CA PRO A 52 -16.36 -5.68 -10.39
C PRO A 52 -15.45 -5.51 -9.15
N ASP A 53 -14.33 -6.24 -9.11
CA ASP A 53 -13.29 -6.25 -8.06
C ASP A 53 -12.06 -5.41 -8.45
N ARG A 54 -12.27 -4.36 -9.26
CA ARG A 54 -11.17 -3.57 -9.83
C ARG A 54 -10.32 -2.81 -8.82
N ALA A 55 -10.84 -2.44 -7.66
CA ALA A 55 -10.02 -1.83 -6.61
C ALA A 55 -9.07 -2.87 -6.00
N ALA A 56 -9.57 -4.07 -5.67
CA ALA A 56 -8.75 -5.18 -5.22
C ALA A 56 -7.70 -5.57 -6.28
N ARG A 57 -8.06 -5.57 -7.57
CA ARG A 57 -7.11 -5.83 -8.67
C ARG A 57 -6.03 -4.76 -8.80
N ALA A 58 -6.36 -3.49 -8.57
CA ALA A 58 -5.39 -2.41 -8.55
C ALA A 58 -4.38 -2.57 -7.39
N GLY A 59 -4.85 -2.93 -6.20
CA GLY A 59 -3.99 -3.29 -5.07
C GLY A 59 -3.09 -4.50 -5.37
N ALA A 60 -3.67 -5.54 -5.98
CA ALA A 60 -2.94 -6.73 -6.39
C ALA A 60 -1.88 -6.45 -7.46
N LEU A 61 -2.18 -5.56 -8.42
CA LEU A 61 -1.23 -5.11 -9.43
C LEU A 61 0.01 -4.48 -8.78
N VAL A 62 -0.17 -3.52 -7.88
CA VAL A 62 0.95 -2.85 -7.22
C VAL A 62 1.73 -3.81 -6.33
N CYS A 63 1.06 -4.71 -5.61
CA CYS A 63 1.73 -5.74 -4.81
C CYS A 63 2.65 -6.63 -5.67
N ARG A 64 2.16 -7.11 -6.83
CA ARG A 64 2.97 -7.93 -7.75
C ARG A 64 4.15 -7.16 -8.34
N VAL A 65 3.95 -5.90 -8.72
CA VAL A 65 5.03 -5.05 -9.24
C VAL A 65 6.09 -4.83 -8.16
N LEU A 66 5.69 -4.56 -6.91
CA LEU A 66 6.62 -4.39 -5.80
C LEU A 66 7.40 -5.68 -5.52
N GLU A 67 6.75 -6.84 -5.50
CA GLU A 67 7.44 -8.14 -5.34
C GLU A 67 8.53 -8.33 -6.39
N ARG A 68 8.17 -8.18 -7.67
CA ARG A 68 9.12 -8.31 -8.79
C ARG A 68 10.25 -7.28 -8.71
N THR A 69 9.92 -6.05 -8.31
CA THR A 69 10.91 -5.01 -8.09
C THR A 69 11.94 -5.46 -7.05
N VAL A 70 11.47 -5.94 -5.89
CA VAL A 70 12.32 -6.38 -4.78
C VAL A 70 13.18 -7.59 -5.16
N ASP A 71 12.62 -8.54 -5.90
CA ASP A 71 13.34 -9.73 -6.39
C ASP A 71 14.49 -9.36 -7.33
N ASN A 72 14.36 -8.25 -8.06
CA ASN A 72 15.36 -7.73 -8.99
C ASN A 72 16.37 -6.76 -8.36
N LEU A 73 16.26 -6.44 -7.06
CA LEU A 73 17.16 -5.51 -6.40
C LEU A 73 18.55 -6.12 -6.14
N PRO A 74 19.64 -5.30 -6.22
CA PRO A 74 21.00 -5.76 -5.92
C PRO A 74 21.10 -6.36 -4.52
N ARG A 75 21.72 -7.53 -4.38
CA ARG A 75 21.92 -8.18 -3.08
C ARG A 75 22.58 -7.22 -2.07
N PRO A 76 22.29 -7.36 -0.76
CA PRO A 76 22.99 -6.60 0.26
C PRO A 76 24.51 -6.70 0.12
N ALA A 77 25.22 -5.65 0.49
CA ALA A 77 26.67 -5.64 0.49
C ALA A 77 27.24 -6.74 1.41
N ALA A 78 28.47 -7.18 1.15
CA ALA A 78 29.16 -8.13 2.02
C ALA A 78 29.17 -7.60 3.47
N GLY A 79 28.76 -8.45 4.43
CA GLY A 79 28.62 -8.07 5.84
C GLY A 79 27.27 -7.46 6.24
N GLN A 80 26.36 -7.16 5.29
CA GLN A 80 25.01 -6.69 5.60
C GLN A 80 23.98 -7.81 5.44
N ALA A 81 23.91 -8.73 6.40
CA ALA A 81 22.90 -9.78 6.39
C ALA A 81 21.51 -9.23 6.76
N ILE A 82 20.50 -9.55 5.95
CA ILE A 82 19.10 -9.27 6.31
C ILE A 82 18.75 -10.11 7.55
N ALA A 83 18.31 -9.46 8.62
CA ALA A 83 17.92 -10.11 9.88
C ALA A 83 16.47 -10.64 9.85
N CYS A 84 15.66 -10.17 8.91
CA CYS A 84 14.29 -10.63 8.72
C CYS A 84 14.26 -12.09 8.29
N ARG A 85 13.39 -12.87 8.94
CA ARG A 85 13.14 -14.29 8.64
C ARG A 85 11.67 -14.63 8.90
N PRO A 86 11.14 -15.72 8.30
CA PRO A 86 9.81 -16.21 8.65
C PRO A 86 9.68 -16.43 10.18
N GLY A 87 8.57 -15.96 10.77
CA GLY A 87 8.36 -15.97 12.23
C GLY A 87 8.89 -14.73 12.98
N CYS A 88 9.48 -13.74 12.28
CA CYS A 88 9.77 -12.43 12.87
C CYS A 88 8.55 -11.50 12.71
N ALA A 89 7.88 -11.16 13.82
CA ALA A 89 6.60 -10.44 13.82
C ALA A 89 6.64 -9.00 14.40
N TYR A 90 7.83 -8.44 14.68
CA TYR A 90 7.93 -7.10 15.30
C TYR A 90 7.22 -6.00 14.47
N CYS A 91 7.35 -6.03 13.14
CA CYS A 91 6.66 -5.08 12.26
C CYS A 91 5.14 -5.31 12.19
N CYS A 92 4.66 -6.52 12.51
CA CYS A 92 3.23 -6.84 12.56
C CYS A 92 2.54 -6.23 13.78
N HIS A 93 3.30 -5.61 14.68
CA HIS A 93 2.77 -4.84 15.80
C HIS A 93 2.79 -3.33 15.48
N LYS A 94 3.23 -2.87 14.31
CA LYS A 94 3.12 -1.44 13.96
C LYS A 94 1.71 -1.07 13.50
N THR A 95 1.32 0.18 13.69
CA THR A 95 0.16 0.75 13.00
C THR A 95 0.46 0.81 11.51
N VAL A 96 -0.40 0.19 10.70
CA VAL A 96 -0.23 0.11 9.25
C VAL A 96 -1.23 1.02 8.57
N MET A 97 -0.74 1.88 7.69
CA MET A 97 -1.56 2.71 6.82
C MET A 97 -1.58 2.09 5.42
N ALA A 98 -2.78 1.93 4.85
CA ALA A 98 -2.99 1.30 3.55
C ALA A 98 -4.05 2.04 2.75
N THR A 99 -3.94 2.03 1.43
CA THR A 99 -4.97 2.58 0.53
C THR A 99 -6.17 1.64 0.45
N ALA A 100 -7.32 2.16 0.01
CA ALA A 100 -8.53 1.34 -0.21
C ALA A 100 -8.27 0.13 -1.15
N PRO A 101 -7.59 0.27 -2.31
CA PRO A 101 -7.19 -0.87 -3.13
C PRO A 101 -6.40 -1.96 -2.40
N GLU A 102 -5.45 -1.59 -1.53
CA GLU A 102 -4.67 -2.56 -0.75
C GLU A 102 -5.55 -3.28 0.29
N VAL A 103 -6.46 -2.56 0.93
CA VAL A 103 -7.42 -3.13 1.89
C VAL A 103 -8.37 -4.11 1.21
N PHE A 104 -8.94 -3.74 0.06
CA PHE A 104 -9.83 -4.62 -0.70
C PHE A 104 -9.09 -5.86 -1.21
N PHE A 105 -7.83 -5.72 -1.65
CA PHE A 105 -7.02 -6.88 -2.02
C PHE A 105 -6.81 -7.85 -0.84
N ALA A 106 -6.44 -7.33 0.34
CA ALA A 106 -6.29 -8.16 1.54
C ALA A 106 -7.60 -8.84 1.96
N ALA A 107 -8.73 -8.12 1.89
CA ALA A 107 -10.05 -8.68 2.15
C ALA A 107 -10.44 -9.77 1.14
N ALA A 108 -10.14 -9.56 -0.15
CA ALA A 108 -10.37 -10.54 -1.21
C ALA A 108 -9.55 -11.82 -0.99
N GLU A 109 -8.27 -11.72 -0.61
CA GLU A 109 -7.43 -12.89 -0.31
C GLU A 109 -7.92 -13.67 0.91
N LEU A 110 -8.37 -12.97 1.98
CA LEU A 110 -9.03 -13.62 3.11
C LEU A 110 -10.28 -14.38 2.68
N ARG A 111 -11.07 -13.80 1.76
CA ARG A 111 -12.26 -14.45 1.20
C ARG A 111 -11.94 -15.61 0.26
N ALA A 112 -10.84 -15.56 -0.47
CA ALA A 112 -10.49 -16.60 -1.42
C ALA A 112 -9.86 -17.82 -0.73
N ARG A 113 -8.96 -17.58 0.23
CA ARG A 113 -8.07 -18.64 0.75
C ARG A 113 -8.47 -19.20 2.11
N ARG A 114 -9.36 -18.53 2.83
CA ARG A 114 -9.68 -18.90 4.21
C ARG A 114 -11.18 -19.13 4.39
N GLY A 115 -11.54 -20.15 5.15
CA GLY A 115 -12.94 -20.47 5.44
C GLY A 115 -13.65 -19.37 6.23
N PRO A 116 -15.00 -19.39 6.29
CA PRO A 116 -15.80 -18.38 6.99
C PRO A 116 -15.44 -18.23 8.47
N ALA A 117 -15.07 -19.33 9.14
CA ALA A 117 -14.65 -19.31 10.55
C ALA A 117 -13.42 -18.41 10.78
N PHE A 118 -12.39 -18.55 9.94
CA PHE A 118 -11.19 -17.72 10.05
C PHE A 118 -11.48 -16.25 9.75
N ARG A 119 -12.36 -15.97 8.79
CA ARG A 119 -12.76 -14.59 8.48
C ARG A 119 -13.46 -13.94 9.67
N ALA A 120 -14.37 -14.66 10.32
CA ALA A 120 -15.05 -14.19 11.53
C ALA A 120 -14.05 -13.92 12.67
N GLU A 121 -13.01 -14.76 12.79
CA GLU A 121 -11.94 -14.53 13.76
C GLU A 121 -11.14 -13.25 13.45
N VAL A 122 -10.75 -13.04 12.20
CA VAL A 122 -10.07 -11.80 11.78
C VAL A 122 -10.98 -10.58 12.01
N GLU A 123 -12.26 -10.67 11.70
CA GLU A 123 -13.23 -9.60 11.98
C GLU A 123 -13.31 -9.29 13.47
N ALA A 124 -13.37 -10.31 14.33
CA ALA A 124 -13.35 -10.14 15.78
C ALA A 124 -12.04 -9.49 16.27
N ARG A 125 -10.88 -9.90 15.73
CA ARG A 125 -9.57 -9.26 16.02
C ARG A 125 -9.51 -7.81 15.56
N CYS A 126 -10.19 -7.46 14.47
CA CYS A 126 -10.33 -6.09 14.01
C CYS A 126 -11.21 -5.26 14.97
N ALA A 127 -12.38 -5.77 15.34
CA ALA A 127 -13.34 -5.11 16.22
C ALA A 127 -12.78 -4.90 17.63
N ALA A 128 -12.10 -5.90 18.19
CA ALA A 128 -11.55 -5.85 19.56
C ALA A 128 -10.52 -4.74 19.75
N ALA A 129 -9.91 -4.25 18.66
CA ALA A 129 -8.78 -3.35 18.69
C ALA A 129 -9.11 -1.89 18.31
N VAL A 130 -10.39 -1.56 18.20
CA VAL A 130 -10.87 -0.18 18.37
C VAL A 130 -10.65 0.18 19.84
N ALA A 131 -9.77 1.14 20.12
CA ALA A 131 -9.63 1.65 21.48
C ALA A 131 -10.97 2.28 21.91
N PRO A 132 -11.48 2.04 23.14
CA PRO A 132 -12.62 2.78 23.62
C PRO A 132 -12.32 4.28 23.58
N ALA A 133 -13.29 5.07 23.11
CA ALA A 133 -13.19 6.52 23.08
C ALA A 133 -12.83 7.04 24.49
N GLY A 134 -11.72 7.78 24.61
CA GLY A 134 -11.26 8.35 25.89
C GLY A 134 -10.21 7.54 26.67
N ALA A 135 -9.61 6.48 26.10
CA ALA A 135 -8.46 5.83 26.72
C ALA A 135 -7.28 6.81 26.90
N PRO A 136 -6.65 6.88 28.09
CA PRO A 136 -5.53 7.79 28.33
C PRO A 136 -4.37 7.49 27.38
N ALA A 137 -3.74 8.55 26.86
CA ALA A 137 -2.60 8.53 25.94
C ALA A 137 -1.29 7.99 26.56
N GLY A 138 -1.38 7.08 27.54
CA GLY A 138 -0.28 6.27 28.01
C GLY A 138 0.13 5.23 26.97
N ARG A 139 1.33 4.66 27.12
CA ARG A 139 1.96 3.67 26.22
C ARG A 139 1.10 2.42 26.03
N VAL A 140 0.04 2.51 25.24
CA VAL A 140 -0.74 1.36 24.76
C VAL A 140 0.21 0.55 23.90
N ARG A 141 0.58 -0.65 24.36
CA ARG A 141 1.34 -1.58 23.53
C ARG A 141 0.58 -1.74 22.21
N PRO A 142 1.25 -1.55 21.07
CA PRO A 142 0.60 -1.73 19.79
C PRO A 142 0.01 -3.14 19.68
N ARG A 143 -1.27 -3.22 19.34
CA ARG A 143 -1.97 -4.51 19.23
C ARG A 143 -1.48 -5.26 17.99
N PRO A 144 -1.40 -6.60 18.04
CA PRO A 144 -0.99 -7.38 16.88
C PRO A 144 -1.92 -7.13 15.69
N CYS A 145 -1.35 -7.10 14.49
CA CYS A 145 -2.09 -7.05 13.24
C CYS A 145 -3.16 -8.14 13.26
N PRO A 146 -4.40 -7.85 12.85
CA PRO A 146 -5.48 -8.86 12.85
C PRO A 146 -5.18 -10.06 11.94
N LEU A 147 -4.28 -9.88 10.96
CA LEU A 147 -3.81 -10.90 10.02
C LEU A 147 -2.65 -11.76 10.55
N LEU A 148 -2.19 -11.56 11.79
CA LEU A 148 -1.09 -12.33 12.36
C LEU A 148 -1.61 -13.68 12.91
N GLU A 149 -0.96 -14.78 12.52
CA GLU A 149 -1.17 -16.14 13.03
C GLU A 149 0.19 -16.80 13.21
N ASP A 150 0.48 -17.31 14.41
CA ASP A 150 1.74 -18.00 14.71
C ASP A 150 2.98 -17.24 14.20
N ASP A 151 3.02 -15.93 14.47
CA ASP A 151 4.05 -14.98 14.02
C ASP A 151 4.23 -14.91 12.49
N ARG A 152 3.20 -15.27 11.73
CA ARG A 152 3.16 -15.26 10.26
C ARG A 152 1.92 -14.51 9.77
N CYS A 153 2.06 -13.83 8.64
CA CYS A 153 0.92 -13.17 8.01
C CYS A 153 0.04 -14.23 7.31
N SER A 154 -1.23 -14.30 7.71
CA SER A 154 -2.24 -15.22 7.15
C SER A 154 -2.55 -14.96 5.66
N VAL A 155 -2.21 -13.78 5.15
CA VAL A 155 -2.36 -13.34 3.75
C VAL A 155 -1.07 -12.69 3.24
N TYR A 156 0.08 -13.37 3.43
CA TYR A 156 1.40 -12.83 3.13
C TYR A 156 1.54 -12.20 1.72
N ALA A 157 0.87 -12.77 0.71
CA ALA A 157 0.87 -12.28 -0.68
C ALA A 157 0.03 -11.00 -0.91
N ALA A 158 -0.89 -10.65 0.00
CA ALA A 158 -1.65 -9.40 -0.03
C ALA A 158 -1.26 -8.42 1.07
N ARG A 159 -0.03 -8.55 1.60
CA ARG A 159 0.52 -7.54 2.50
C ARG A 159 0.55 -6.18 1.79
N PRO A 160 0.04 -5.11 2.43
CA PRO A 160 0.18 -3.75 1.91
C PRO A 160 1.64 -3.41 1.60
N THR A 161 1.84 -2.47 0.68
CA THR A 161 3.17 -2.02 0.24
C THR A 161 4.06 -1.60 1.42
N VAL A 162 3.50 -0.90 2.40
CA VAL A 162 4.23 -0.49 3.62
C VAL A 162 4.72 -1.67 4.45
N CYS A 163 4.00 -2.80 4.46
CA CYS A 163 4.44 -4.00 5.18
C CYS A 163 5.64 -4.66 4.49
N ARG A 164 5.82 -4.45 3.19
CA ARG A 164 6.88 -5.07 2.37
C ARG A 164 8.21 -4.35 2.46
N LYS A 165 8.21 -3.07 2.85
CA LYS A 165 9.44 -2.26 3.02
C LYS A 165 10.28 -2.65 4.25
N HIS A 166 9.68 -3.37 5.20
CA HIS A 166 10.28 -3.66 6.50
C HIS A 166 11.29 -4.83 6.40
N THR A 167 12.41 -4.57 5.73
CA THR A 167 13.55 -5.49 5.61
C THR A 167 14.72 -4.93 6.40
N SER A 168 14.87 -5.34 7.66
CA SER A 168 15.89 -4.83 8.56
C SER A 168 17.18 -5.65 8.57
N PHE A 169 18.30 -4.97 8.82
CA PHE A 169 19.60 -5.58 9.11
C PHE A 169 19.82 -5.87 10.60
N ALA A 170 18.94 -5.44 11.51
CA ALA A 170 19.16 -5.55 12.95
C ALA A 170 17.88 -5.90 13.74
N VAL A 171 17.74 -7.17 14.10
CA VAL A 171 16.62 -7.65 14.93
C VAL A 171 16.54 -6.95 16.29
N ALA A 172 17.68 -6.60 16.88
CA ALA A 172 17.74 -5.86 18.15
C ALA A 172 17.10 -4.47 18.03
N ALA A 173 17.28 -3.78 16.90
CA ALA A 173 16.63 -2.49 16.65
C ALA A 173 15.11 -2.67 16.47
N CYS A 174 14.67 -3.74 15.80
CA CYS A 174 13.24 -4.08 15.72
C CYS A 174 12.63 -4.39 17.09
N LEU A 175 13.35 -5.11 17.95
CA LEU A 175 12.91 -5.39 19.32
C LEU A 175 12.82 -4.11 20.17
N ALA A 176 13.83 -3.24 20.08
CA ALA A 176 13.83 -1.98 20.80
C ALA A 176 12.65 -1.08 20.37
N ASP A 177 12.41 -0.95 19.07
CA ASP A 177 11.23 -0.25 18.54
C ASP A 177 9.92 -0.89 19.01
N TYR A 178 9.81 -2.22 18.99
CA TYR A 178 8.65 -2.95 19.53
C TYR A 178 8.44 -2.71 21.04
N GLN A 179 9.51 -2.54 21.80
CA GLN A 179 9.47 -2.20 23.23
C GLN A 179 9.23 -0.71 23.50
N GLY A 180 9.22 0.14 22.46
CA GLY A 180 9.08 1.58 22.58
C GLY A 180 10.34 2.29 23.07
N THR A 181 11.52 1.68 22.90
CA THR A 181 12.84 2.19 23.30
C THR A 181 13.76 2.50 22.11
N GLY A 182 13.37 2.10 20.90
CA GLY A 182 14.13 2.33 19.66
C GLY A 182 13.83 3.68 19.00
N THR A 183 14.81 4.20 18.25
CA THR A 183 14.69 5.48 17.52
C THR A 183 14.75 5.32 16.00
N ALA A 184 15.49 4.32 15.50
CA ALA A 184 15.59 4.02 14.08
C ALA A 184 15.86 2.54 13.82
N ILE A 185 15.16 1.96 12.85
CA ILE A 185 15.40 0.59 12.37
C ILE A 185 16.22 0.69 11.08
N PRO A 186 17.43 0.10 11.01
CA PRO A 186 18.19 0.07 9.77
C PRO A 186 17.50 -0.88 8.80
N ILE A 187 16.95 -0.32 7.72
CA ILE A 187 16.27 -1.04 6.64
C ILE A 187 17.08 -0.95 5.34
N ARG A 188 16.84 -1.90 4.43
CA ARG A 188 17.44 -1.87 3.09
C ARG A 188 16.87 -0.70 2.29
N ARG A 189 17.72 0.28 1.94
CA ARG A 189 17.32 1.51 1.23
C ARG A 189 16.51 1.25 -0.04
N HIS A 190 16.88 0.24 -0.81
CA HIS A 190 16.21 -0.08 -2.07
C HIS A 190 14.79 -0.61 -1.86
N ASP A 191 14.52 -1.27 -0.73
CA ASP A 191 13.17 -1.74 -0.38
C ASP A 191 12.28 -0.54 0.02
N GLN A 192 12.87 0.46 0.68
CA GLN A 192 12.20 1.74 0.98
C GLN A 192 11.91 2.53 -0.30
N GLU A 193 12.86 2.66 -1.22
CA GLU A 193 12.68 3.34 -2.52
C GLU A 193 11.60 2.66 -3.38
N ALA A 194 11.61 1.32 -3.44
CA ALA A 194 10.60 0.55 -4.17
C ALA A 194 9.19 0.73 -3.57
N PHE A 195 9.10 0.75 -2.24
CA PHE A 195 7.86 1.08 -1.53
C PHE A 195 7.38 2.48 -1.89
N GLU A 196 8.25 3.49 -1.83
CA GLU A 196 7.89 4.88 -2.10
C GLU A 196 7.34 5.07 -3.51
N CYS A 197 7.99 4.47 -4.51
CA CYS A 197 7.54 4.49 -5.89
C CYS A 197 6.17 3.80 -6.04
N CYS A 198 6.00 2.60 -5.48
CA CYS A 198 4.74 1.85 -5.59
C CYS A 198 3.58 2.55 -4.88
N ALA A 199 3.81 3.11 -3.69
CA ALA A 199 2.81 3.88 -2.95
C ALA A 199 2.45 5.17 -3.71
N ALA A 200 3.43 5.90 -4.24
CA ALA A 200 3.19 7.08 -5.05
C ALA A 200 2.38 6.74 -6.31
N ALA A 201 2.72 5.66 -7.01
CA ALA A 201 1.97 5.20 -8.18
C ALA A 201 0.51 4.88 -7.86
N LEU A 202 0.27 4.22 -6.72
CA LEU A 202 -1.09 3.89 -6.29
C LEU A 202 -1.91 5.15 -5.96
N MET A 203 -1.32 6.11 -5.24
CA MET A 203 -2.00 7.38 -4.93
C MET A 203 -2.27 8.22 -6.17
N VAL A 204 -1.28 8.37 -7.05
CA VAL A 204 -1.45 9.12 -8.31
C VAL A 204 -2.48 8.44 -9.21
N GLY A 205 -2.44 7.11 -9.34
CA GLY A 205 -3.42 6.35 -10.13
C GLY A 205 -4.85 6.52 -9.60
N MET A 206 -5.05 6.51 -8.28
CA MET A 206 -6.35 6.82 -7.67
C MET A 206 -6.81 8.25 -7.94
N ARG A 207 -5.92 9.25 -7.84
CA ARG A 207 -6.22 10.66 -8.14
C ARG A 207 -6.62 10.86 -9.61
N LEU A 208 -5.91 10.22 -10.53
CA LEU A 208 -6.23 10.24 -11.97
C LEU A 208 -7.55 9.53 -12.29
N TRP A 209 -7.84 8.41 -11.62
CA TRP A 209 -9.12 7.71 -11.77
C TRP A 209 -10.29 8.58 -11.29
N ALA A 210 -10.11 9.24 -10.15
CA ALA A 210 -11.11 10.08 -9.51
C ALA A 210 -11.36 11.43 -10.19
N GLY A 211 -10.51 11.83 -11.14
CA GLY A 211 -10.56 13.13 -11.78
C GLY A 211 -10.08 14.31 -10.90
N GLY A 212 -9.26 14.05 -9.87
CA GLY A 212 -8.74 15.13 -9.03
C GLY A 212 -7.84 14.71 -7.86
N PRO A 213 -7.12 15.67 -7.25
CA PRO A 213 -6.06 15.41 -6.28
C PRO A 213 -6.56 14.90 -4.91
N HIS A 214 -7.86 14.97 -4.64
CA HIS A 214 -8.43 14.77 -3.29
C HIS A 214 -8.91 13.34 -2.98
N ARG A 215 -8.92 12.41 -3.94
CA ARG A 215 -9.38 11.01 -3.74
C ARG A 215 -8.26 10.01 -3.42
N GLY A 216 -7.19 10.46 -2.75
CA GLY A 216 -6.15 9.60 -2.20
C GLY A 216 -6.09 9.76 -0.69
N ARG A 217 -6.54 8.77 0.07
CA ARG A 217 -6.33 8.67 1.52
C ARG A 217 -5.70 7.34 1.84
N VAL A 218 -4.89 7.33 2.88
CA VAL A 218 -4.46 6.10 3.53
C VAL A 218 -5.25 5.91 4.81
N LEU A 219 -5.61 4.66 5.05
CA LEU A 219 -6.51 4.23 6.11
C LEU A 219 -5.72 3.34 7.06
N GLU A 220 -6.01 3.45 8.35
CA GLU A 220 -5.52 2.48 9.31
C GLU A 220 -6.07 1.10 8.94
N LEU A 221 -5.16 0.16 8.69
CA LEU A 221 -5.46 -1.13 8.06
C LEU A 221 -6.51 -1.92 8.84
N ARG A 222 -6.43 -1.94 10.17
CA ARG A 222 -7.35 -2.74 10.98
C ARG A 222 -8.78 -2.22 10.87
N GLY A 223 -9.00 -0.92 11.03
CA GLY A 223 -10.31 -0.30 10.88
C GLY A 223 -10.86 -0.47 9.47
N ALA A 224 -10.02 -0.27 8.45
CA ALA A 224 -10.43 -0.42 7.05
C ALA A 224 -10.77 -1.88 6.72
N LEU A 225 -9.99 -2.84 7.21
CA LEU A 225 -10.25 -4.27 7.01
C LEU A 225 -11.54 -4.72 7.72
N ALA A 226 -11.85 -4.14 8.89
CA ALA A 226 -13.11 -4.40 9.59
C ALA A 226 -14.32 -4.07 8.72
N VAL A 227 -14.33 -2.85 8.13
CA VAL A 227 -15.37 -2.40 7.21
C VAL A 227 -15.42 -3.31 6.00
N ALA A 228 -14.26 -3.52 5.36
CA ALA A 228 -14.19 -4.29 4.12
C ALA A 228 -14.67 -5.74 4.30
N LEU A 229 -14.40 -6.39 5.44
CA LEU A 229 -14.84 -7.77 5.71
C LEU A 229 -16.33 -7.87 6.04
N ARG A 230 -16.84 -6.96 6.88
CA ARG A 230 -18.25 -6.94 7.30
C ARG A 230 -19.20 -6.65 6.15
N GLU A 231 -18.77 -5.83 5.19
CA GLU A 231 -19.57 -5.37 4.08
C GLU A 231 -19.04 -5.93 2.75
N PRO A 232 -19.57 -7.06 2.25
CA PRO A 232 -19.15 -7.62 0.96
C PRO A 232 -19.24 -6.64 -0.22
N GLN A 233 -20.15 -5.67 -0.15
CA GLN A 233 -20.38 -4.65 -1.18
C GLN A 233 -19.55 -3.37 -0.99
N ALA A 234 -18.68 -3.29 0.03
CA ALA A 234 -17.90 -2.08 0.33
C ALA A 234 -17.05 -1.61 -0.86
N GLU A 235 -16.48 -2.55 -1.63
CA GLU A 235 -15.71 -2.21 -2.82
C GLU A 235 -16.58 -1.57 -3.90
N ALA A 236 -17.75 -2.15 -4.20
CA ALA A 236 -18.68 -1.61 -5.19
C ALA A 236 -19.17 -0.20 -4.81
N ARG A 237 -19.51 0.01 -3.53
CA ARG A 237 -19.92 1.32 -3.00
C ARG A 237 -18.80 2.35 -3.07
N TRP A 238 -17.58 1.96 -2.70
CA TRP A 238 -16.40 2.83 -2.81
C TRP A 238 -16.12 3.22 -4.27
N LEU A 239 -16.24 2.28 -5.21
CA LEU A 239 -16.11 2.54 -6.65
C LEU A 239 -17.22 3.46 -7.19
N ALA A 240 -18.41 3.42 -6.59
CA ALA A 240 -19.51 4.35 -6.88
C ALA A 240 -19.30 5.75 -6.28
N GLY A 241 -18.26 5.94 -5.47
CA GLY A 241 -17.88 7.22 -4.88
C GLY A 241 -18.34 7.44 -3.44
N GLU A 242 -18.93 6.43 -2.79
CA GLU A 242 -19.27 6.50 -1.37
C GLU A 242 -18.01 6.45 -0.49
N ASP A 243 -17.97 7.25 0.58
CA ASP A 243 -16.91 7.15 1.60
C ASP A 243 -17.24 6.05 2.62
N VAL A 244 -17.11 4.79 2.18
CA VAL A 244 -17.35 3.61 3.04
C VAL A 244 -16.40 3.57 4.26
N PHE A 245 -15.30 4.33 4.22
CA PHE A 245 -14.29 4.39 5.27
C PHE A 245 -14.35 5.69 6.08
N ALA A 246 -15.46 6.43 6.05
CA ALA A 246 -15.59 7.72 6.74
C ALA A 246 -15.27 7.65 8.25
N ALA A 247 -15.65 6.55 8.92
CA ALA A 247 -15.41 6.30 10.34
C ALA A 247 -14.02 5.69 10.65
N VAL A 248 -13.21 5.40 9.62
CA VAL A 248 -11.90 4.79 9.79
C VAL A 248 -10.83 5.87 9.95
N ALA A 249 -9.98 5.72 10.95
CA ALA A 249 -8.82 6.58 11.13
C ALA A 249 -7.98 6.57 9.86
N GLY A 250 -7.64 7.74 9.34
CA GLY A 250 -6.94 7.87 8.08
C GLY A 250 -6.18 9.18 7.99
N GLN A 251 -5.22 9.22 7.09
CA GLN A 251 -4.41 10.40 6.80
C GLN A 251 -4.57 10.75 5.33
N ARG A 252 -4.63 12.05 5.03
CA ARG A 252 -4.62 12.54 3.65
C ARG A 252 -3.22 12.59 3.07
N GLU A 253 -2.23 12.71 3.95
CA GLU A 253 -0.82 12.83 3.60
C GLU A 253 0.02 11.77 4.31
N LEU A 254 0.95 11.20 3.57
CA LEU A 254 2.09 10.40 4.00
C LEU A 254 3.37 11.14 3.62
N PRO A 255 4.11 11.69 4.62
CA PRO A 255 5.38 12.36 4.37
C PRO A 255 6.32 11.51 3.51
N GLY A 256 6.94 12.14 2.50
CA GLY A 256 7.76 11.46 1.49
C GLY A 256 6.97 10.92 0.29
N ILE A 257 5.81 10.29 0.52
CA ILE A 257 4.97 9.78 -0.58
C ILE A 257 4.24 10.92 -1.28
N ASP A 258 3.68 11.88 -0.54
CA ASP A 258 2.99 13.02 -1.16
C ASP A 258 3.94 13.93 -1.92
N GLY A 259 5.18 14.11 -1.44
CA GLY A 259 6.21 14.85 -2.18
C GLY A 259 6.52 14.19 -3.51
N HIS A 260 6.70 12.86 -3.53
CA HIS A 260 6.90 12.11 -4.77
C HIS A 260 5.66 12.15 -5.68
N ALA A 261 4.46 11.97 -5.13
CA ALA A 261 3.21 12.05 -5.89
C ALA A 261 2.98 13.45 -6.51
N ALA A 262 3.28 14.52 -5.76
CA ALA A 262 3.21 15.89 -6.25
C ALA A 262 4.24 16.13 -7.37
N PHE A 263 5.48 15.68 -7.19
CA PHE A 263 6.51 15.74 -8.24
C PHE A 263 6.06 15.04 -9.53
N LEU A 264 5.51 13.84 -9.43
CA LEU A 264 4.97 13.11 -10.59
C LEU A 264 3.80 13.87 -11.25
N TRP A 265 2.91 14.46 -10.44
CA TRP A 265 1.78 15.24 -10.94
C TRP A 265 2.26 16.46 -11.73
N THR A 266 3.12 17.29 -11.15
CA THR A 266 3.68 18.48 -11.82
C THR A 266 4.49 18.10 -13.05
N ARG A 267 5.22 16.97 -13.04
CA ARG A 267 6.06 16.58 -14.18
C ARG A 267 5.27 16.06 -15.39
N PHE A 268 4.19 15.33 -15.16
CA PHE A 268 3.55 14.52 -16.22
C PHE A 268 2.07 14.85 -16.46
N VAL A 269 1.42 15.58 -15.54
CA VAL A 269 -0.03 15.86 -15.56
C VAL A 269 -0.26 17.36 -15.74
N GLU A 270 0.42 18.18 -14.95
CA GLU A 270 0.42 19.65 -15.05
C GLU A 270 1.84 20.17 -15.30
N PRO A 271 2.48 19.82 -16.43
CA PRO A 271 3.75 20.42 -16.76
C PRO A 271 3.55 21.93 -16.83
N ALA A 272 4.32 22.68 -16.03
CA ALA A 272 4.36 24.13 -16.16
C ALA A 272 4.51 24.45 -17.65
N ALA A 273 3.65 25.33 -18.18
CA ALA A 273 3.83 25.85 -19.52
C ALA A 273 5.28 26.32 -19.61
N GLY A 274 6.06 25.69 -20.49
CA GLY A 274 7.47 26.02 -20.66
C GLY A 274 7.62 27.52 -20.97
N PRO A 275 8.78 28.12 -20.68
CA PRO A 275 9.08 29.47 -21.15
C PRO A 275 8.95 29.58 -22.68
#